data_AF-A0A949H7Q1-F1
#
_entry.id   AF-A0A949H7Q1-F1
#
_cell.length_a   1.000
_cell.length_b   1.000
_cell.length_c   1.000
_cell.angle_alpha   90.00
_cell.angle_beta   90.00
_cell.angle_gamma   90.00
#
_symmetry.space_group_name_H-M   'P 1'
#
loop_
_entity.id
_entity.type
_entity.pdbx_description
1 polymer ?
#
loop_
_entity_poly.entity_id
_entity_poly.type
_entity_poly.pdbx_seq_one_letter_code
_entity_poly.pdbx_strand_id
1 'polypeptide(L)' 'MAVPESPEDDRGVDVGQIRAQLRLSVPERVSVMVDAANRLLSVQGAAAHARSQRVD' A
#
# COMPACT_ATOMS: atom_id res chain seq x y z
N MET A 1 30.49 3.58 -1.26
CA MET A 1 29.20 3.07 -1.76
C MET A 1 28.13 3.94 -1.12
N ALA A 2 27.46 4.80 -1.88
CA ALA A 2 26.40 5.66 -1.33
C ALA A 2 25.20 4.76 -0.98
N VAL A 3 24.78 4.79 0.28
CA VAL A 3 23.52 4.16 0.69
C VAL A 3 22.42 4.93 -0.02
N PRO A 4 21.53 4.27 -0.80
CA PRO A 4 20.40 4.98 -1.38
C PRO A 4 19.60 5.56 -0.23
N GLU A 5 19.38 6.88 -0.25
CA GLU A 5 18.63 7.54 0.79
C GLU A 5 17.23 6.92 0.84
N SER A 6 16.83 6.46 2.02
CA SER A 6 15.50 5.90 2.20
C SER A 6 14.48 6.95 1.76
N PRO A 7 13.48 6.60 0.95
CA PRO A 7 12.41 7.55 0.58
C PRO A 7 11.52 7.92 1.78
N GLU A 8 11.72 7.26 2.92
CA GLU A 8 11.03 7.50 4.17
C GLU A 8 11.66 8.65 4.97
N ASP A 9 10.81 9.49 5.56
CA ASP A 9 11.26 10.46 6.56
C ASP A 9 11.49 9.82 7.95
N ASP A 10 11.91 10.62 8.94
CA ASP A 10 12.17 10.16 10.31
C ASP A 10 10.96 9.51 11.01
N ARG A 11 9.76 9.62 10.42
CA ARG A 11 8.53 9.01 10.93
C ARG A 11 8.22 7.67 10.24
N GLY A 12 9.06 7.23 9.29
CA GLY A 12 8.84 6.05 8.47
C GLY A 12 7.82 6.27 7.35
N VAL A 13 7.59 7.53 6.94
CA VAL A 13 6.60 7.86 5.92
C VAL A 13 7.27 8.07 4.57
N ASP A 14 6.85 7.31 3.54
CA ASP A 14 7.31 7.51 2.17
C ASP A 14 6.85 8.86 1.61
N VAL A 15 7.75 9.83 1.64
CA VAL A 15 7.50 11.19 1.15
C VAL A 15 7.34 11.20 -0.37
N GLY A 16 7.99 10.26 -1.08
CA GLY A 16 7.86 10.08 -2.52
C GLY A 16 6.44 9.71 -2.91
N GLN A 17 5.82 8.78 -2.18
CA GLN A 17 4.42 8.39 -2.38
C GLN A 17 3.46 9.57 -2.16
N ILE A 18 3.66 10.36 -1.09
CA ILE A 18 2.84 11.55 -0.83
C ILE A 18 2.95 12.55 -1.98
N ARG A 19 4.18 12.86 -2.41
CA ARG A 19 4.41 13.78 -3.52
C ARG A 19 3.77 13.28 -4.82
N ALA A 20 3.80 11.97 -5.07
CA ALA A 20 3.14 11.39 -6.22
C ALA A 20 1.62 11.57 -6.14
N GLN A 21 1.00 11.32 -4.99
CA GLN A 21 -0.45 11.52 -4.81
C GLN A 21 -0.88 12.99 -4.97
N LEU A 22 -0.07 13.94 -4.49
CA LEU A 22 -0.36 15.37 -4.63
C LEU A 22 -0.36 15.86 -6.08
N ARG A 23 0.27 15.12 -7.01
CA ARG A 23 0.27 15.42 -8.45
C ARG A 23 -0.96 14.88 -9.19
N LEU A 24 -1.76 14.04 -8.54
CA LEU A 24 -2.96 13.45 -9.13
C LEU A 24 -4.17 14.36 -8.92
N SER A 25 -5.11 14.31 -9.85
CA SER A 25 -6.46 14.85 -9.67
C SER A 25 -7.23 14.09 -8.58
N VAL A 26 -8.34 14.66 -8.11
CA VAL A 26 -9.20 14.00 -7.11
C VAL A 26 -9.69 12.63 -7.60
N PRO A 27 -10.25 12.47 -8.83
CA PRO A 27 -10.69 11.16 -9.33
C PRO A 27 -9.57 10.12 -9.36
N GLU A 28 -8.36 10.51 -9.77
CA GLU A 28 -7.21 9.61 -9.83
C GLU A 28 -6.79 9.14 -8.43
N ARG A 29 -6.72 10.05 -7.45
CA ARG A 29 -6.43 9.66 -6.06
C ARG A 29 -7.47 8.68 -5.51
N VAL A 30 -8.75 8.93 -5.78
CA VAL A 30 -9.83 8.04 -5.35
C VAL A 30 -9.67 6.66 -5.99
N SER A 31 -9.37 6.58 -7.29
CA SER A 31 -9.11 5.30 -7.96
C SER A 31 -7.96 4.54 -7.30
N VAL A 32 -6.85 5.21 -7.01
CA VAL A 32 -5.69 4.59 -6.34
C VAL A 32 -6.06 4.07 -4.94
N MET A 33 -6.86 4.82 -4.17
CA MET A 33 -7.31 4.39 -2.85
C MET A 33 -8.23 3.17 -2.92
N VAL A 34 -9.17 3.14 -3.88
CA VAL A 34 -10.08 2.02 -4.09
C VAL A 34 -9.29 0.76 -4.49
N ASP A 35 -8.34 0.89 -5.40
CA ASP A 35 -7.49 -0.23 -5.82
C ASP A 35 -6.66 -0.78 -4.66
N ALA A 36 -6.08 0.10 -3.84
CA ALA A 36 -5.34 -0.31 -2.65
C ALA A 36 -6.23 -1.05 -1.64
N ALA A 37 -7.45 -0.54 -1.39
CA ALA A 37 -8.41 -1.17 -0.49
C ALA A 37 -8.83 -2.57 -1.00
N ASN A 38 -9.11 -2.70 -2.30
CA ASN A 38 -9.46 -3.97 -2.92
C ASN A 38 -8.34 -5.01 -2.78
N ARG A 39 -7.08 -4.61 -3.03
CA ARG A 39 -5.93 -5.50 -2.83
C ARG A 39 -5.78 -5.94 -1.39
N LEU A 40 -5.96 -5.03 -0.42
CA LEU A 40 -5.92 -5.37 1.00
C LEU A 40 -7.00 -6.39 1.37
N LEU A 41 -8.23 -6.20 0.88
CA LEU A 41 -9.32 -7.15 1.09
C LEU A 41 -9.00 -8.52 0.48
N SER A 42 -8.43 -8.56 -0.73
CA SER A 42 -8.00 -9.82 -1.36
C SER A 42 -6.94 -10.54 -0.53
N VAL A 43 -5.92 -9.83 -0.03
CA VAL A 43 -4.87 -10.42 0.82
C VAL A 43 -5.46 -10.96 2.13
N GLN A 44 -6.35 -10.20 2.78
CA GLN A 44 -7.01 -10.64 4.01
C GLN A 44 -7.88 -11.89 3.76
N GLY A 45 -8.63 -11.90 2.66
CA GLY A 45 -9.41 -13.05 2.22
C GLY A 45 -8.54 -14.28 2.01
N ALA A 46 -7.44 -14.15 1.26
CA ALA A 46 -6.49 -15.25 1.04
C ALA A 46 -5.87 -15.75 2.35
N ALA A 47 -5.48 -14.85 3.25
CA ALA A 47 -4.93 -15.21 4.55
C ALA A 47 -5.96 -15.93 5.44
N ALA A 48 -7.24 -15.56 5.38
CA ALA A 48 -8.31 -16.24 6.09
C ALA A 48 -8.50 -17.68 5.56
N HIS A 49 -8.57 -17.86 4.23
CA HIS A 49 -8.67 -19.18 3.61
C HIS A 49 -7.48 -20.07 3.96
N ALA A 50 -6.25 -19.53 3.90
CA ALA A 50 -5.04 -20.26 4.26
C ALA A 50 -5.01 -20.69 5.74
N ARG A 51 -5.64 -19.92 6.65
CA ARG A 51 -5.79 -20.31 8.05
C ARG A 51 -6.80 -21.44 8.23
N SER A 52 -7.95 -21.37 7.55
CA SER A 52 -8.97 -22.42 7.64
C SER A 52 -8.45 -23.77 7.15
N GLN A 53 -7.68 -23.80 6.05
CA GLN A 53 -7.08 -25.03 5.50
C GLN A 53 -5.96 -25.64 6.34
N ARG A 54 -5.46 -24.97 7.38
CA ARG A 54 -4.47 -25.52 8.32
C ARG A 54 -5.09 -26.21 9.53
N VAL A 55 -6.41 -26.04 9.71
CA VAL A 55 -7.16 -26.59 10.85
C VAL A 55 -7.89 -27.89 10.47
N ASP A 56 -7.95 -28.22 9.18
CA ASP A 56 -8.36 -29.50 8.61
C ASP A 56 -7.15 -30.41 8.36
#